data_AF-A9IJ21-F1
#
_entry.id   AF-A9IJ21-F1
#
_cell.length_a   1.000
_cell.length_b   1.000
_cell.length_c   1.000
_cell.angle_alpha   90.00
_cell.angle_beta   90.00
_cell.angle_gamma   90.00
#
_symmetry.space_group_name_H-M   'P 1'
#
loop_
_entity.id
_entity.type
_entity.pdbx_description
1 polymer ?
#
loop_
_entity_poly.entity_id
_entity_poly.type
_entity_poly.pdbx_seq_one_letter_code
_entity_poly.pdbx_strand_id
1 'polypeptide(L)'
;MAQVRQQYAAGQYGTVIRTVATSGDIASAPKSMRIEAYKLQAFSYCVRNYAQLCEDTFVRILQLDSGFTLAPNEAGHPQWGPVFKAAQARAGS
;
A
#
# COMPACT_ATOMS: atom_id res chain seq x y z
N MET A 1 12.25 2.32 7.14
CA MET A 1 11.18 1.31 7.31
C MET A 1 10.76 0.99 8.73
N ALA A 2 11.68 0.82 9.69
CA ALA A 2 11.32 0.45 11.07
C ALA A 2 10.21 1.37 11.65
N GLN A 3 10.35 2.67 11.45
CA GLN A 3 9.36 3.67 11.85
C GLN A 3 7.97 3.46 11.22
N VAL A 4 7.88 3.21 9.91
CA VAL A 4 6.60 2.98 9.22
C VAL A 4 5.90 1.74 9.77
N ARG A 5 6.64 0.66 10.02
CA ARG A 5 6.10 -0.57 10.61
C ARG A 5 5.58 -0.33 12.03
N GLN A 6 6.32 0.42 12.84
CA GLN A 6 5.91 0.79 14.20
C GLN A 6 4.64 1.64 14.20
N GLN A 7 4.57 2.66 13.34
CA GLN A 7 3.37 3.50 13.19
C GLN A 7 2.15 2.68 12.79
N TYR A 8 2.31 1.75 11.83
CA TYR A 8 1.23 0.88 11.39
C TYR A 8 0.75 -0.06 12.50
N ALA A 9 1.68 -0.70 13.22
CA ALA A 9 1.37 -1.58 14.35
C ALA A 9 0.69 -0.83 15.50
N ALA A 10 1.01 0.46 15.68
CA ALA A 10 0.37 1.34 16.67
C ALA A 10 -0.98 1.92 16.20
N GLY A 11 -1.51 1.52 15.03
CA GLY A 11 -2.76 2.04 14.48
C GLY A 11 -2.69 3.49 13.99
N GLN A 12 -1.48 4.05 13.85
CA GLN A 12 -1.26 5.44 13.43
C GLN A 12 -1.32 5.56 11.89
N TYR A 13 -2.43 5.10 11.28
CA TYR A 13 -2.58 5.00 9.83
C TYR A 13 -2.44 6.36 9.12
N GLY A 14 -2.91 7.44 9.75
CA GLY A 14 -2.71 8.80 9.22
C GLY A 14 -1.24 9.20 9.16
N THR A 15 -0.44 8.77 10.14
CA THR A 15 1.01 9.01 10.17
C THR A 15 1.72 8.15 9.13
N VAL A 16 1.38 6.87 9.00
CA VAL A 16 1.91 5.97 7.96
C VAL A 16 1.75 6.60 6.58
N ILE A 17 0.53 7.06 6.27
CA ILE A 17 0.21 7.71 5.00
C ILE A 17 1.16 8.87 4.72
N ARG A 18 1.30 9.78 5.68
CA ARG A 18 2.13 10.99 5.53
C ARG A 18 3.60 10.63 5.40
N THR A 19 4.12 9.79 6.30
CA THR A 19 5.53 9.37 6.30
C THR A 19 5.93 8.71 4.98
N VAL A 20 5.11 7.79 4.45
CA VAL A 20 5.40 7.14 3.17
C VAL A 20 5.29 8.11 1.99
N ALA A 21 4.34 9.06 2.02
CA ALA A 21 4.17 10.04 0.95
C ALA A 21 5.30 11.06 0.85
N THR A 22 5.93 11.42 1.98
CA THR A 22 6.93 12.52 2.03
C THR A 22 8.37 12.05 2.21
N SER A 23 8.61 10.76 2.47
CA SER A 23 9.97 10.26 2.72
C SER A 23 10.74 10.07 1.41
N GLY A 24 11.75 10.92 1.20
CA GLY A 24 12.73 10.76 0.12
C GLY A 24 13.48 9.44 0.21
N ASP A 25 13.85 9.02 1.43
CA ASP A 25 14.54 7.75 1.67
C ASP A 25 13.74 6.55 1.19
N ILE A 26 12.41 6.53 1.44
CA ILE A 26 11.53 5.49 0.90
C ILE A 26 11.47 5.59 -0.62
N ALA A 27 11.34 6.79 -1.18
CA ALA A 27 11.27 6.96 -2.63
C ALA A 27 12.51 6.44 -3.37
N SER A 28 13.71 6.58 -2.76
CA SER A 28 14.98 6.07 -3.28
C SER A 28 15.35 4.67 -2.78
N ALA A 29 14.55 4.05 -1.93
CA ALA A 29 14.84 2.73 -1.37
C ALA A 29 14.78 1.61 -2.44
N PRO A 30 15.39 0.45 -2.17
CA PRO A 30 15.25 -0.73 -3.02
C PRO A 30 13.78 -1.10 -3.28
N LYS A 31 13.51 -1.71 -4.45
CA LYS A 31 12.16 -2.09 -4.90
C LYS A 31 11.33 -2.80 -3.81
N SER A 32 11.89 -3.81 -3.15
CA SER A 32 11.20 -4.57 -2.10
C SER A 32 10.75 -3.70 -0.92
N MET A 33 11.61 -2.76 -0.50
CA MET A 33 11.32 -1.82 0.57
C MET A 33 10.21 -0.84 0.19
N ARG A 34 10.21 -0.35 -1.05
CA ARG A 34 9.17 0.52 -1.59
C ARG A 34 7.81 -0.18 -1.67
N ILE A 35 7.79 -1.42 -2.16
CA ILE A 35 6.58 -2.25 -2.22
C ILE A 35 5.99 -2.43 -0.83
N GLU A 36 6.80 -2.76 0.17
CA GLU A 36 6.33 -2.90 1.54
C GLU A 36 5.76 -1.58 2.10
N ALA A 37 6.45 -0.46 1.89
CA ALA A 37 5.99 0.86 2.35
C ALA A 37 4.65 1.25 1.72
N TYR A 38 4.53 1.09 0.39
CA TYR A 38 3.29 1.37 -0.32
C TYR A 38 2.18 0.39 0.07
N LYS A 39 2.48 -0.88 0.37
CA LYS A 39 1.47 -1.83 0.87
C LYS A 39 0.86 -1.34 2.19
N LEU A 40 1.70 -0.93 3.15
CA LEU A 40 1.23 -0.38 4.43
C LEU A 40 0.48 0.94 4.25
N GLN A 41 0.89 1.79 3.31
CA GLN A 41 0.18 3.02 2.96
C GLN A 41 -1.19 2.73 2.33
N ALA A 42 -1.29 1.76 1.40
CA ALA A 42 -2.55 1.37 0.78
C ALA A 42 -3.53 0.84 1.83
N PHE A 43 -3.11 -0.10 2.69
CA PHE A 43 -3.93 -0.57 3.80
C PHE A 43 -4.38 0.58 4.71
N SER A 44 -3.47 1.51 5.03
CA SER A 44 -3.77 2.70 5.83
C SER A 44 -4.81 3.62 5.18
N TYR A 45 -4.81 3.77 3.86
CA TYR A 45 -5.86 4.51 3.14
C TYR A 45 -7.19 3.78 3.19
N CYS A 46 -7.19 2.46 2.95
CA CYS A 46 -8.39 1.65 2.99
C CYS A 46 -9.08 1.70 4.36
N VAL A 47 -8.34 1.53 5.47
CA VAL A 47 -8.92 1.59 6.85
C VAL A 47 -9.43 2.97 7.25
N ARG A 48 -9.07 4.00 6.48
CA ARG A 48 -9.54 5.36 6.68
C ARG A 48 -10.60 5.78 5.65
N ASN A 49 -11.18 4.82 4.91
CA ASN A 49 -12.20 5.04 3.88
C ASN A 49 -11.76 5.93 2.70
N TYR A 50 -10.47 5.99 2.38
CA TYR A 50 -9.98 6.65 1.17
C TYR A 50 -9.78 5.65 0.03
N ALA A 51 -10.88 5.09 -0.50
CA ALA A 51 -10.84 3.98 -1.46
C ALA A 51 -10.03 4.30 -2.72
N GLN A 52 -10.20 5.49 -3.31
CA GLN A 52 -9.46 5.89 -4.51
C GLN A 52 -7.95 5.97 -4.27
N LEU A 53 -7.51 6.57 -3.15
CA LEU A 53 -6.09 6.63 -2.80
C LEU A 53 -5.53 5.24 -2.45
N CYS A 54 -6.35 4.37 -1.85
CA CYS A 54 -5.97 2.98 -1.61
C CYS A 54 -5.71 2.25 -2.94
N GLU A 55 -6.62 2.38 -3.92
CA GLU A 55 -6.46 1.81 -5.26
C GLU A 55 -5.24 2.36 -5.98
N ASP A 56 -5.08 3.69 -6.04
CA ASP A 56 -3.95 4.35 -6.70
C ASP A 56 -2.61 3.90 -6.11
N THR A 57 -2.57 3.68 -4.79
CA THR A 57 -1.36 3.18 -4.12
C THR A 57 -1.07 1.73 -4.51
N PHE A 58 -2.09 0.87 -4.65
CA PHE A 58 -1.91 -0.49 -5.18
C PHE A 58 -1.48 -0.50 -6.66
N VAL A 59 -2.06 0.37 -7.49
CA VAL A 59 -1.62 0.54 -8.89
C VAL A 59 -0.14 0.92 -8.93
N ARG A 60 0.32 1.80 -8.04
CA ARG A 60 1.74 2.15 -7.95
C ARG A 60 2.64 0.97 -7.59
N ILE A 61 2.17 0.06 -6.72
CA ILE A 61 2.89 -1.19 -6.43
C ILE A 61 2.97 -2.05 -7.69
N LEU A 62 1.86 -2.21 -8.41
CA LEU A 62 1.79 -3.03 -9.62
C LEU A 62 2.62 -2.45 -10.79
N GLN A 63 2.77 -1.13 -10.85
CA GLN A 63 3.69 -0.48 -11.78
C GLN A 63 5.17 -0.75 -11.45
N LEU A 64 5.52 -0.90 -10.17
CA LEU A 64 6.85 -1.31 -9.75
C LEU A 64 7.07 -2.82 -9.92
N ASP A 65 6.01 -3.60 -9.76
CA ASP A 65 6.03 -5.05 -9.80
C ASP A 65 4.71 -5.63 -10.30
N SER A 66 4.63 -5.89 -11.61
CA SER A 66 3.40 -6.38 -12.24
C SER A 66 2.96 -7.76 -11.72
N GLY A 67 3.89 -8.54 -11.17
CA GLY A 67 3.62 -9.84 -10.55
C GLY A 67 3.24 -9.76 -9.07
N PHE A 68 3.15 -8.56 -8.47
CA PHE A 68 2.83 -8.42 -7.06
C PHE A 68 1.43 -8.98 -6.75
N THR A 69 1.36 -9.74 -5.67
CA THR A 69 0.11 -10.28 -5.13
C THR A 69 0.07 -10.10 -3.62
N LEU A 70 -1.14 -9.90 -3.09
CA LEU A 70 -1.37 -9.93 -1.65
C LEU A 70 -1.28 -11.36 -1.12
N ALA A 71 -0.87 -11.52 0.13
CA ALA A 71 -0.93 -12.83 0.78
C ALA A 71 -2.40 -13.30 0.89
N PRO A 72 -2.69 -14.61 0.92
CA PRO A 72 -4.08 -15.11 0.90
C PRO A 72 -4.98 -14.51 1.99
N ASN A 73 -4.45 -14.33 3.20
CA ASN A 73 -5.13 -13.69 4.32
C ASN A 73 -5.37 -12.19 4.11
N GLU A 74 -4.50 -11.51 3.38
CA GLU A 74 -4.65 -10.10 3.02
C GLU A 74 -5.66 -9.94 1.88
N ALA A 75 -5.57 -10.76 0.83
CA ALA A 75 -6.46 -10.71 -0.34
C ALA A 75 -7.94 -10.98 0.02
N GLY A 76 -8.18 -11.80 1.05
CA GLY A 76 -9.52 -12.09 1.57
C GLY A 76 -10.15 -10.98 2.43
N HIS A 77 -9.42 -9.91 2.74
CA HIS A 77 -9.95 -8.86 3.61
C HIS A 77 -11.05 -8.04 2.92
N PRO A 78 -12.20 -7.82 3.58
CA PRO A 78 -13.38 -7.22 2.93
C PRO A 78 -13.15 -5.79 2.44
N GLN A 79 -12.25 -5.04 3.08
CA GLN A 79 -12.08 -3.61 2.80
C GLN A 79 -11.04 -3.29 1.72
N TRP A 80 -9.98 -4.09 1.60
CA TRP A 80 -8.91 -3.83 0.64
C TRP A 80 -8.76 -4.91 -0.43
N GLY A 81 -9.30 -6.11 -0.22
CA GLY A 81 -9.32 -7.17 -1.23
C GLY A 81 -10.00 -6.73 -2.53
N PRO A 82 -11.23 -6.17 -2.49
CA PRO A 82 -11.89 -5.64 -3.68
C PRO A 82 -11.11 -4.50 -4.35
N VAL A 83 -10.54 -3.60 -3.56
CA VAL A 83 -9.74 -2.47 -4.06
C VAL A 83 -8.47 -2.95 -4.76
N PHE A 84 -7.79 -3.96 -4.21
CA PHE A 84 -6.61 -4.54 -4.85
C PHE A 84 -6.96 -5.22 -6.18
N LYS A 85 -8.09 -5.93 -6.26
CA LYS A 85 -8.57 -6.52 -7.54
C LYS A 85 -8.87 -5.45 -8.59
N ALA A 86 -9.49 -4.34 -8.19
CA ALA A 86 -9.71 -3.19 -9.09
C ALA A 86 -8.38 -2.60 -9.59
N ALA A 87 -7.41 -2.44 -8.69
CA ALA A 87 -6.06 -1.99 -9.06
C ALA A 87 -5.37 -2.95 -10.04
N GLN A 88 -5.51 -4.27 -9.87
CA GLN A 88 -4.98 -5.26 -10.82
C GLN A 88 -5.61 -5.11 -12.21
N ALA A 89 -6.92 -4.95 -12.29
CA ALA A 89 -7.61 -4.74 -13.55
C ALA A 89 -7.14 -3.45 -14.25
N ARG A 90 -6.97 -2.36 -13.49
CA ARG A 90 -6.52 -1.06 -13.99
C ARG A 90 -5.04 -1.01 -14.37
N ALA A 91 -4.18 -1.77 -13.70
CA ALA A 91 -2.76 -1.84 -14.02
C ALA A 91 -2.48 -2.75 -15.23
N GLY A 92 -3.37 -3.71 -15.51
CA GLY A 92 -3.28 -4.61 -16.66
C GLY A 92 -3.99 -4.13 -17.93
N SER A 93 -4.79 -3.06 -17.84
CA SER A 93 -5.45 -2.38 -18.96
C SER A 93 -4.55 -1.32 -19.59
#